data_AF-A0A3A5HFQ2-F1
#
_entry.id   AF-A0A3A5HFQ2-F1
#
_cell.length_a   1.000
_cell.length_b   1.000
_cell.length_c   1.000
_cell.angle_alpha   90.00
_cell.angle_beta   90.00
_cell.angle_gamma   90.00
#
_symmetry.space_group_name_H-M   'P 1'
#
loop_
_entity.id
_entity.type
_entity.pdbx_description
1 polymer ?
#
loop_
_entity_poly.entity_id
_entity_poly.type
_entity_poly.pdbx_seq_one_letter_code
_entity_poly.pdbx_strand_id
1 'polypeptide(L)'
;MGEAWFDRLKINGNLNFFNTTFENVKGQERAHRSAKIIWEKIGDREKADYSFYHEMEAKRKQKPFYFRYPEIIVQYLFGYGVHPSRLLFSFITLLLLFAFSYWVMEGLFSLDSLLNKLRFSFLTLIVPAYGVINAKTGLYSFLTILEAVIGAFTWPTFIVTFARKYMR
;
A
#
# COMPACT_ATOMS: atom_id res chain seq x y z
N MET A 1 -12.28 -31.55 -12.50
CA MET A 1 -11.49 -30.58 -11.70
C MET A 1 -11.56 -31.01 -10.25
N GLY A 2 -10.43 -31.30 -9.62
CA GLY A 2 -10.39 -31.81 -8.24
C GLY A 2 -10.13 -30.69 -7.24
N GLU A 3 -10.90 -30.64 -6.16
CA GLU A 3 -10.56 -29.82 -5.00
C GLU A 3 -9.32 -30.41 -4.32
N ALA A 4 -8.20 -29.70 -4.33
CA ALA A 4 -7.02 -30.07 -3.56
C ALA A 4 -7.19 -29.58 -2.11
N TRP A 5 -7.43 -30.52 -1.20
CA TRP A 5 -7.55 -30.23 0.23
C TRP A 5 -6.17 -30.09 0.88
N PHE A 6 -5.63 -28.87 0.88
CA PHE A 6 -4.32 -28.57 1.48
C PHE A 6 -4.28 -28.70 3.02
N ASP A 7 -5.43 -28.75 3.68
CA ASP A 7 -5.54 -28.78 5.14
C ASP A 7 -4.98 -30.07 5.79
N ARG A 8 -4.76 -31.13 5.00
CA ARG A 8 -4.21 -32.42 5.47
C ARG A 8 -2.90 -32.82 4.78
N LEU A 9 -2.32 -31.94 3.95
CA LEU A 9 -1.12 -32.24 3.19
C LEU A 9 0.15 -31.88 3.98
N LYS A 10 0.97 -32.88 4.29
CA LYS A 10 2.29 -32.70 4.90
C LYS A 10 3.33 -32.62 3.78
N ILE A 11 3.61 -31.40 3.34
CA ILE A 11 4.56 -31.15 2.24
C ILE A 11 5.94 -30.93 2.85
N ASN A 12 6.85 -31.88 2.60
CA ASN A 12 8.23 -31.85 3.10
C ASN A 12 9.22 -31.15 2.12
N GLY A 13 8.72 -30.56 1.04
CA GLY A 13 9.53 -29.91 0.01
C GLY A 13 8.98 -28.53 -0.40
N ASN A 14 9.39 -28.05 -1.57
CA ASN A 14 8.97 -26.75 -2.08
C ASN A 14 7.54 -26.81 -2.62
N LEU A 15 6.69 -25.87 -2.24
CA LEU A 15 5.34 -25.70 -2.78
C LEU A 15 5.26 -24.37 -3.52
N ASN A 16 5.03 -24.43 -4.84
CA ASN A 16 5.07 -23.26 -5.68
C ASN A 16 3.81 -23.08 -6.51
N PHE A 17 3.22 -21.89 -6.42
CA PHE A 17 1.98 -21.48 -7.10
C PHE A 17 2.18 -20.23 -7.95
N PHE A 18 3.41 -19.98 -8.45
CA PHE A 18 3.64 -18.88 -9.38
C PHE A 18 2.79 -19.07 -10.65
N ASN A 19 2.07 -18.02 -11.03
CA ASN A 19 1.23 -17.98 -12.24
C ASN A 19 0.15 -19.08 -12.32
N THR A 20 -0.27 -19.64 -11.18
CA THR A 20 -1.39 -20.59 -11.17
C THR A 20 -2.72 -19.86 -10.98
N THR A 21 -3.68 -20.13 -11.85
CA THR A 21 -5.06 -19.64 -11.69
C THR A 21 -5.86 -20.64 -10.87
N PHE A 22 -6.59 -20.13 -9.88
CA PHE A 22 -7.51 -20.91 -9.07
C PHE A 22 -8.94 -20.49 -9.44
N GLU A 23 -9.79 -21.45 -9.80
CA GLU A 23 -11.22 -21.18 -10.02
C GLU A 23 -11.93 -20.83 -8.71
N ASN A 24 -11.50 -21.44 -7.60
CA ASN A 24 -12.07 -21.23 -6.28
C ASN A 24 -11.20 -20.26 -5.45
N VAL A 25 -11.76 -19.11 -5.09
CA VAL A 25 -11.10 -18.08 -4.26
C VAL A 25 -10.72 -18.60 -2.87
N LYS A 26 -11.53 -19.48 -2.27
CA LYS A 26 -11.19 -20.13 -0.99
C LYS A 26 -10.01 -21.09 -1.15
N GLY A 27 -9.95 -21.78 -2.29
CA GLY A 27 -8.82 -22.64 -2.65
C GLY A 27 -7.52 -21.83 -2.82
N GLN A 28 -7.61 -20.69 -3.52
CA GLN A 28 -6.50 -19.75 -3.66
C GLN A 28 -5.95 -19.29 -2.31
N GLU A 29 -6.83 -18.85 -1.40
CA GLU A 29 -6.41 -18.42 -0.06
C GLU A 29 -5.66 -19.53 0.69
N ARG A 30 -6.21 -20.75 0.71
CA ARG A 30 -5.59 -21.88 1.42
C ARG A 30 -4.26 -22.27 0.82
N ALA A 31 -4.19 -22.37 -0.51
CA ALA A 31 -2.97 -22.72 -1.23
C ALA A 31 -1.84 -21.72 -0.93
N HIS A 32 -2.11 -20.42 -1.08
CA HIS A 32 -1.12 -19.38 -0.80
C HIS A 32 -0.77 -19.25 0.69
N ARG A 33 -1.70 -19.51 1.61
CA ARG A 33 -1.40 -19.60 3.05
C ARG A 33 -0.40 -20.72 3.34
N SER A 34 -0.63 -21.91 2.81
CA SER A 34 0.27 -23.06 2.99
C SER A 34 1.64 -22.79 2.36
N ALA A 35 1.68 -22.24 1.15
CA ALA A 35 2.93 -21.86 0.48
C ALA A 35 3.72 -20.83 1.31
N LYS A 36 3.05 -19.79 1.85
CA LYS A 36 3.69 -18.79 2.71
C LYS A 36 4.38 -19.43 3.90
N ILE A 37 3.70 -20.33 4.63
CA ILE A 37 4.27 -21.00 5.81
C ILE A 37 5.49 -21.84 5.43
N ILE A 38 5.45 -22.54 4.30
CA ILE A 38 6.57 -23.35 3.81
C ILE A 38 7.77 -22.46 3.46
N TRP A 39 7.54 -21.38 2.70
CA TRP A 39 8.61 -20.46 2.32
C TRP A 39 9.20 -19.69 3.51
N GLU A 40 8.39 -19.32 4.50
CA GLU A 40 8.87 -18.74 5.76
C GLU A 40 9.78 -19.73 6.53
N LYS A 41 9.44 -21.03 6.54
CA LYS A 41 10.29 -22.07 7.17
C LYS A 41 11.61 -22.29 6.42
N ILE A 42 11.58 -22.21 5.09
CA ILE A 42 12.77 -22.34 4.23
C ILE A 42 13.67 -21.11 4.31
N GLY A 43 13.12 -19.95 4.72
CA GLY A 43 13.83 -18.67 4.77
C GLY A 43 13.79 -17.88 3.46
N ASP A 44 13.03 -18.33 2.46
CA ASP A 44 12.86 -17.60 1.19
C ASP A 44 11.77 -16.52 1.34
N ARG A 45 12.22 -15.32 1.71
CA ARG A 45 11.34 -14.19 2.03
C ARG A 45 10.58 -13.66 0.83
N GLU A 46 11.18 -13.67 -0.36
CA GLU A 46 10.51 -13.15 -1.56
C GLU A 46 9.32 -14.01 -1.96
N LYS A 47 9.49 -15.34 -1.92
CA LYS A 47 8.39 -16.27 -2.24
C LYS A 47 7.32 -16.28 -1.14
N ALA A 48 7.71 -16.10 0.12
CA ALA A 48 6.78 -15.93 1.23
C ALA A 48 5.93 -14.66 1.06
N ASP A 49 6.56 -13.54 0.70
CA ASP A 49 5.91 -12.26 0.44
C ASP A 49 4.95 -12.32 -0.76
N TYR A 50 5.34 -12.97 -1.86
CA TYR A 50 4.46 -13.23 -3.00
C TYR A 50 3.22 -14.03 -2.59
N SER A 51 3.42 -15.10 -1.84
CA SER A 51 2.33 -15.94 -1.35
C SER A 51 1.41 -15.17 -0.40
N PHE A 52 1.97 -14.34 0.49
CA PHE A 52 1.20 -13.47 1.37
C PHE A 52 0.33 -12.47 0.59
N TYR A 53 0.88 -11.85 -0.45
CA TYR A 53 0.14 -10.89 -1.28
C TYR A 53 -1.11 -11.53 -1.89
N HIS A 54 -0.97 -12.72 -2.48
CA HIS A 54 -2.10 -13.44 -3.09
C HIS A 54 -3.06 -14.06 -2.06
N GLU A 55 -2.59 -14.43 -0.87
CA GLU A 55 -3.48 -14.79 0.25
C GLU A 55 -4.40 -13.60 0.60
N MET A 56 -3.84 -12.39 0.71
CA MET A 56 -4.62 -11.18 1.03
C MET A 56 -5.58 -10.79 -0.09
N GLU A 57 -5.15 -10.93 -1.35
CA GLU A 57 -6.02 -10.73 -2.51
C GLU A 57 -7.22 -11.69 -2.50
N ALA A 58 -6.99 -12.97 -2.20
CA ALA A 58 -8.05 -13.97 -2.09
C ALA A 58 -9.01 -13.67 -0.93
N LYS A 59 -8.49 -13.22 0.23
CA LYS A 59 -9.34 -12.77 1.35
C LYS A 59 -10.21 -11.58 0.97
N ARG A 60 -9.66 -10.58 0.29
CA ARG A 60 -10.43 -9.42 -0.21
C ARG A 60 -11.56 -9.85 -1.14
N LYS A 61 -11.29 -10.75 -2.08
CA LYS A 61 -12.28 -11.28 -3.03
C LYS A 61 -13.42 -12.07 -2.36
N GLN A 62 -13.23 -12.54 -1.13
CA GLN A 62 -14.29 -13.20 -0.35
C GLN A 62 -15.15 -12.24 0.47
N LYS A 63 -14.66 -11.04 0.75
CA LYS A 63 -15.41 -10.05 1.55
C LYS A 63 -16.62 -9.49 0.78
N PRO A 64 -17.67 -9.05 1.49
CA PRO A 64 -18.77 -8.28 0.92
C PRO A 64 -18.28 -7.01 0.21
N PHE A 65 -19.06 -6.51 -0.75
CA PHE A 65 -18.66 -5.39 -1.60
C PHE A 65 -18.22 -4.14 -0.81
N TYR A 66 -18.91 -3.80 0.28
CA TYR A 66 -18.63 -2.62 1.11
C TYR A 66 -17.28 -2.69 1.83
N PHE A 67 -16.76 -3.88 2.15
CA PHE A 67 -15.39 -4.04 2.66
C PHE A 67 -14.36 -4.26 1.55
N ARG A 68 -14.80 -4.80 0.40
CA ARG A 68 -13.94 -5.11 -0.74
C ARG A 68 -13.38 -3.85 -1.40
N TYR A 69 -14.21 -2.83 -1.62
CA TYR A 69 -13.80 -1.61 -2.33
C TYR A 69 -12.77 -0.77 -1.56
N PRO A 70 -12.93 -0.48 -0.25
CA PRO A 70 -11.90 0.23 0.51
C PRO A 70 -10.57 -0.51 0.52
N GLU A 71 -10.59 -1.85 0.56
CA GLU A 71 -9.38 -2.66 0.57
C GLU A 71 -8.63 -2.67 -0.77
N ILE A 72 -9.27 -2.28 -1.87
CA ILE A 72 -8.61 -2.05 -3.17
C ILE A 72 -7.61 -0.89 -3.05
N ILE A 73 -7.99 0.17 -2.33
CA ILE A 73 -7.09 1.32 -2.06
C ILE A 73 -5.86 0.81 -1.30
N VAL A 74 -6.07 -0.04 -0.29
CA VAL A 74 -4.99 -0.67 0.48
C VAL A 74 -4.10 -1.55 -0.41
N GLN A 75 -4.69 -2.35 -1.28
CA GLN A 75 -3.96 -3.24 -2.19
C GLN A 75 -3.06 -2.48 -3.17
N TYR A 76 -3.58 -1.43 -3.81
CA TYR A 76 -2.84 -0.72 -4.86
C TYR A 76 -1.87 0.31 -4.28
N LEU A 77 -2.29 1.13 -3.31
CA LEU A 77 -1.43 2.18 -2.75
C LEU A 77 -0.36 1.64 -1.82
N PHE A 78 -0.69 0.63 -1.00
CA PHE A 78 0.21 0.12 0.04
C PHE A 78 0.79 -1.26 -0.29
N GLY A 79 0.27 -1.96 -1.31
CA GLY A 79 0.77 -3.28 -1.69
C GLY A 79 0.68 -4.33 -0.57
N TYR A 80 -0.27 -4.17 0.37
CA TYR A 80 -0.36 -4.92 1.63
C TYR A 80 0.93 -4.93 2.46
N GLY A 81 1.76 -3.89 2.34
CA GLY A 81 3.04 -3.79 3.02
C GLY A 81 4.09 -4.80 2.54
N VAL A 82 3.91 -5.36 1.32
CA VAL A 82 4.85 -6.29 0.67
C VAL A 82 5.75 -5.57 -0.33
N HIS A 83 5.22 -4.55 -1.00
CA HIS A 83 5.89 -3.85 -2.08
C HIS A 83 6.18 -2.39 -1.71
N PRO A 84 7.31 -2.09 -1.05
CA PRO A 84 7.71 -0.72 -0.71
C PRO A 84 7.75 0.22 -1.93
N SER A 85 8.10 -0.31 -3.11
CA SER A 85 8.14 0.47 -4.35
C SER A 85 6.78 1.07 -4.72
N ARG A 86 5.68 0.32 -4.58
CA ARG A 86 4.33 0.84 -4.84
C ARG A 86 3.95 1.97 -3.89
N LEU A 87 4.40 1.86 -2.64
CA LEU A 87 4.17 2.88 -1.62
C LEU A 87 5.00 4.15 -1.89
N LEU A 88 6.25 3.99 -2.36
CA LEU A 88 7.06 5.11 -2.83
C LEU A 88 6.39 5.84 -4.00
N PHE A 89 5.90 5.09 -5.00
CA PHE A 89 5.19 5.69 -6.14
C PHE A 89 3.90 6.39 -5.72
N SER A 90 3.11 5.81 -4.80
CA SER A 90 1.91 6.46 -4.29
C SER A 90 2.22 7.72 -3.49
N PHE A 91 3.29 7.72 -2.68
CA PHE A 91 3.78 8.89 -1.97
C PHE A 91 4.18 10.03 -2.92
N ILE A 92 5.00 9.74 -3.94
CA ILE A 92 5.41 10.74 -4.95
C ILE A 92 4.18 11.27 -5.69
N THR A 93 3.23 10.39 -6.03
CA THR A 93 1.98 10.80 -6.71
C THR A 93 1.15 11.74 -5.85
N LEU A 94 0.99 11.43 -4.56
CA LEU A 94 0.26 12.30 -3.61
C LEU A 94 0.96 13.66 -3.49
N LEU A 95 2.28 13.67 -3.35
CA LEU A 95 3.08 14.90 -3.28
C LEU A 95 2.88 15.78 -4.51
N LEU A 96 2.95 15.21 -5.71
CA LEU A 96 2.75 15.97 -6.94
C LEU A 96 1.31 16.46 -7.07
N LEU A 97 0.33 15.63 -6.71
CA LEU A 97 -1.09 15.98 -6.77
C LEU A 97 -1.43 17.15 -5.85
N PHE A 98 -0.98 17.10 -4.58
CA PHE A 98 -1.23 18.19 -3.63
C PHE A 98 -0.46 19.45 -4.00
N ALA A 99 0.83 19.35 -4.36
CA ALA A 99 1.61 20.49 -4.82
C ALA A 99 0.97 21.18 -6.03
N PHE A 100 0.51 20.40 -7.02
CA PHE A 100 -0.20 20.92 -8.18
C PHE A 100 -1.53 21.56 -7.79
N SER A 101 -2.29 20.96 -6.88
CA SER A 101 -3.56 21.54 -6.40
C SER A 101 -3.34 22.91 -5.75
N TYR A 102 -2.30 23.06 -4.91
CA TYR A 102 -1.96 24.33 -4.29
C TYR A 102 -1.48 25.37 -5.30
N TRP A 103 -0.77 24.92 -6.33
CA TRP A 103 -0.29 25.80 -7.40
C TRP A 103 -1.45 26.39 -8.20
N VAL A 104 -2.42 25.54 -8.60
CA VAL A 104 -3.63 25.98 -9.31
C VAL A 104 -4.48 26.91 -8.45
N MET A 105 -4.63 26.63 -7.15
CA MET A 105 -5.42 27.47 -6.23
C MET A 105 -4.80 28.85 -5.98
N GLU A 106 -3.48 28.97 -6.04
CA GLU A 106 -2.82 30.26 -5.87
C GLU A 106 -2.82 31.10 -7.16
N GLY A 107 -2.97 30.46 -8.33
CA GLY A 107 -3.13 31.13 -9.63
C GLY A 107 -1.87 31.83 -10.15
N LEU A 108 -0.74 31.69 -9.46
CA LEU A 108 0.55 32.22 -9.87
C LEU A 108 1.33 31.14 -10.60
N PHE A 109 1.38 31.21 -11.93
CA PHE A 109 2.02 30.17 -12.75
C PHE A 109 3.51 30.46 -13.00
N SER A 110 4.32 30.45 -11.95
CA SER A 110 5.79 30.56 -12.05
C SER A 110 6.50 29.28 -11.58
N LEU A 111 7.69 29.00 -12.11
CA LEU A 111 8.49 27.83 -11.66
C LEU A 111 8.83 27.91 -10.17
N ASP A 112 9.17 29.09 -9.67
CA ASP A 112 9.47 29.31 -8.25
C ASP A 112 8.26 29.03 -7.37
N SER A 113 7.06 29.42 -7.80
CA SER A 113 5.83 29.13 -7.06
C SER A 113 5.55 27.63 -6.98
N LEU A 114 5.76 26.88 -8.07
CA LEU A 114 5.57 25.43 -8.11
C LEU A 114 6.56 24.72 -7.17
N LEU A 115 7.84 25.10 -7.21
CA LEU A 115 8.88 24.55 -6.32
C LEU A 115 8.55 24.82 -4.84
N ASN A 116 8.04 26.01 -4.53
CA ASN A 116 7.60 26.34 -3.18
C ASN A 116 6.39 25.48 -2.75
N LYS A 117 5.45 25.17 -3.65
CA LYS A 117 4.32 24.27 -3.34
C LYS A 117 4.73 22.81 -3.21
N LEU A 118 5.69 22.35 -4.01
CA LEU A 118 6.29 21.02 -3.85
C LEU A 118 6.97 20.88 -2.48
N ARG A 119 7.76 21.88 -2.09
CA ARG A 119 8.39 21.92 -0.76
C ARG A 119 7.34 21.92 0.36
N PHE A 120 6.29 22.73 0.22
CA PHE A 120 5.20 22.79 1.19
C PHE A 120 4.50 21.44 1.35
N SER A 121 4.10 20.81 0.24
CA SER A 121 3.45 19.50 0.22
C SER A 121 4.33 18.40 0.81
N PHE A 122 5.61 18.38 0.44
CA PHE A 122 6.59 17.43 0.98
C PHE A 122 6.69 17.51 2.51
N LEU A 123 6.81 18.73 3.05
CA LEU A 123 6.90 18.93 4.50
C LEU A 123 5.60 18.57 5.20
N THR A 124 4.44 18.86 4.62
CA THR A 124 3.13 18.49 5.19
C THR A 124 2.94 16.97 5.22
N LEU A 125 3.37 16.24 4.18
CA LEU A 125 3.23 14.79 4.11
C LEU A 125 4.15 14.05 5.10
N ILE A 126 5.37 14.53 5.32
CA ILE A 126 6.32 13.91 6.28
C ILE A 126 6.05 14.39 7.71
N VAL A 127 5.72 15.66 7.87
CA VAL A 127 5.45 16.31 9.16
C VAL A 127 4.05 16.90 9.13
N PRO A 128 3.00 16.11 9.41
CA PRO A 128 1.61 16.56 9.39
C PRO A 128 1.35 17.85 10.16
N ALA A 129 2.02 18.02 11.31
CA ALA A 129 1.92 19.22 12.13
C ALA A 129 2.35 20.50 11.38
N TYR A 130 3.30 20.40 10.45
CA TYR A 130 3.74 21.53 9.62
C TYR A 130 2.59 22.07 8.77
N GLY A 131 1.81 21.20 8.13
CA GLY A 131 0.65 21.61 7.35
C GLY A 131 -0.42 22.27 8.21
N VAL A 132 -0.76 21.66 9.34
CA VAL A 132 -1.80 22.19 10.25
C VAL A 132 -1.47 23.60 10.75
N ILE A 133 -0.21 23.86 11.10
CA ILE A 133 0.22 25.18 11.61
C ILE A 133 0.24 26.24 10.50
N ASN A 134 0.63 25.86 9.28
CA ASN A 134 0.75 26.79 8.15
C ASN A 134 -0.51 26.85 7.27
N ALA A 135 -1.60 26.24 7.71
CA ALA A 135 -2.86 26.24 6.98
C ALA A 135 -3.41 27.67 6.88
N LYS A 136 -3.59 28.16 5.64
CA LYS A 136 -4.31 29.41 5.36
C LYS A 136 -5.81 29.21 5.64
N THR A 137 -6.61 30.28 5.54
CA THR A 137 -8.07 30.21 5.69
C THR A 137 -8.78 29.71 4.42
N GLY A 138 -10.01 29.23 4.57
CA GLY A 138 -10.87 28.81 3.45
C GLY A 138 -10.54 27.41 2.90
N LEU A 139 -10.79 27.21 1.60
CA LEU A 139 -10.60 25.92 0.91
C LEU A 139 -9.16 25.40 0.99
N TYR A 140 -8.19 26.31 1.06
CA TYR A 140 -6.77 25.96 1.19
C TYR A 140 -6.51 25.25 2.53
N SER A 141 -7.17 25.71 3.61
CA SER A 141 -7.09 25.10 4.95
C SER A 141 -7.54 23.64 4.92
N PHE A 142 -8.69 23.40 4.31
CA PHE A 142 -9.29 22.07 4.26
C PHE A 142 -8.38 21.08 3.53
N LEU A 143 -7.80 21.50 2.39
CA LEU A 143 -6.86 20.67 1.64
C LEU A 143 -5.57 20.40 2.42
N THR A 144 -5.02 21.40 3.13
CA THR A 144 -3.84 21.21 3.97
C THR A 144 -4.08 20.26 5.13
N ILE A 145 -5.24 20.33 5.78
CA ILE A 145 -5.59 19.40 6.85
C ILE A 145 -5.79 17.98 6.29
N LEU A 146 -6.47 17.85 5.14
CA LEU A 146 -6.63 16.56 4.46
C LEU A 146 -5.28 15.93 4.11
N GLU A 147 -4.37 16.72 3.53
CA GLU A 147 -3.01 16.29 3.20
C GLU A 147 -2.24 15.85 4.44
N ALA A 148 -2.31 16.63 5.52
CA ALA A 148 -1.65 16.30 6.79
C ALA A 148 -2.17 14.98 7.37
N VAL A 149 -3.49 14.75 7.34
CA VAL A 149 -4.09 13.47 7.79
C VAL A 149 -3.58 12.32 6.93
N ILE A 150 -3.56 12.46 5.61
CA ILE A 150 -3.04 11.44 4.70
C ILE A 150 -1.55 11.17 4.97
N GLY A 151 -0.75 12.22 5.17
CA GLY A 151 0.68 12.13 5.51
C GLY A 151 0.91 11.36 6.81
N ALA A 152 0.09 11.63 7.83
CA ALA A 152 0.17 10.98 9.15
C ALA A 152 0.00 9.45 9.07
N PHE A 153 -0.73 8.94 8.08
CA PHE A 153 -0.83 7.50 7.84
C PHE A 153 0.22 6.98 6.85
N THR A 154 0.51 7.75 5.80
CA THR A 154 1.37 7.30 4.70
C THR A 154 2.82 7.15 5.12
N TRP A 155 3.37 8.14 5.84
CA TRP A 155 4.78 8.12 6.25
C TRP A 155 5.12 6.99 7.23
N PRO A 156 4.36 6.74 8.32
CA PRO A 156 4.60 5.58 9.18
C PRO A 156 4.44 4.25 8.44
N THR A 157 3.44 4.15 7.54
CA THR A 157 3.24 2.92 6.77
C THR A 157 4.41 2.64 5.83
N PHE A 158 5.02 3.68 5.26
CA PHE A 158 6.27 3.55 4.49
C PHE A 158 7.39 2.98 5.35
N ILE A 159 7.65 3.56 6.52
CA ILE A 159 8.69 3.11 7.44
C ILE A 159 8.46 1.65 7.84
N VAL A 160 7.25 1.28 8.25
CA VAL A 160 6.93 -0.10 8.66
C VAL A 160 7.09 -1.09 7.50
N THR A 161 6.66 -0.72 6.30
CA THR A 161 6.80 -1.55 5.10
C THR A 161 8.26 -1.75 4.72
N PHE A 162 9.07 -0.69 4.81
CA PHE A 162 10.50 -0.74 4.54
C PHE A 162 11.24 -1.58 5.58
N ALA A 163 10.98 -1.33 6.87
CA ALA A 163 11.56 -2.10 7.97
C ALA A 163 11.22 -3.60 7.84
N ARG A 164 9.96 -3.93 7.53
CA ARG A 164 9.56 -5.32 7.26
C ARG A 164 10.36 -5.94 6.12
N LYS A 165 10.60 -5.22 5.02
CA LYS A 165 11.26 -5.81 3.83
C LYS A 165 12.76 -6.04 4.03
N TYR A 166 13.44 -5.11 4.71
CA TYR A 166 14.91 -5.12 4.79
C TYR A 166 15.47 -5.57 6.14
N MET A 167 14.69 -5.52 7.23
CA MET A 167 15.19 -5.84 8.58
C MET A 167 14.61 -7.12 9.19
N ARG A 168 13.48 -7.63 8.67
CA ARG A 168 12.94 -8.94 9.06
C ARG A 168 13.83 -10.04 8.53
#